data_AF-A0A257MJW6-F1
#
_entry.id   AF-A0A257MJW6-F1
#
_cell.length_a   1.000
_cell.length_b   1.000
_cell.length_c   1.000
_cell.angle_alpha   90.00
_cell.angle_beta   90.00
_cell.angle_gamma   90.00
#
_symmetry.space_group_name_H-M   'P 1'
#
loop_
_entity.id
_entity.type
_entity.pdbx_description
1 polymer ?
#
loop_
_entity_poly.entity_id
_entity_poly.type
_entity_poly.pdbx_seq_one_letter_code
_entity_poly.pdbx_strand_id
1 'polypeptide(L)' 'MSKLPVISGHECVKALEKAGFYLKRRESSHIVLRRTIPLPSLWSRTIGN' A
#
# COMPACT_ATOMS: atom_id res chain seq x y z
N MET A 1 -15.64 -25.48 10.09
CA MET A 1 -15.69 -24.00 10.12
C MET A 1 -14.28 -23.49 9.89
N SER A 2 -13.94 -23.10 8.67
CA SER A 2 -12.62 -22.55 8.34
C SER A 2 -12.44 -21.26 9.14
N LYS A 3 -11.59 -21.31 10.19
CA LYS A 3 -11.27 -20.12 10.99
C LYS A 3 -10.68 -19.09 10.04
N LEU A 4 -11.35 -17.96 9.89
CA LEU A 4 -10.78 -16.80 9.21
C LEU A 4 -9.42 -16.53 9.86
N PRO A 5 -8.38 -16.26 9.05
CA PRO A 5 -7.07 -15.98 9.59
C PRO A 5 -7.18 -14.74 10.48
N VAL A 6 -7.00 -14.95 11.79
CA VAL A 6 -6.95 -13.86 12.76
C VAL A 6 -5.56 -13.25 12.65
N ILE A 7 -5.40 -12.35 11.69
CA ILE A 7 -4.15 -11.62 11.50
C ILE A 7 -4.15 -10.39 12.41
N SER A 8 -3.03 -10.16 13.09
CA SER A 8 -2.85 -8.91 13.83
C SER A 8 -2.56 -7.77 12.85
N GLY A 9 -2.93 -6.54 13.20
CA GLY A 9 -2.69 -5.37 12.34
C GLY A 9 -1.21 -5.24 11.92
N HIS A 10 -0.28 -5.63 12.77
CA HIS A 10 1.16 -5.65 12.48
C HIS A 10 1.56 -6.68 11.40
N GLU A 11 0.94 -7.86 11.39
CA GLU A 11 1.18 -8.85 10.33
C GLU A 11 0.62 -8.38 8.99
N CYS A 12 -0.54 -7.73 9.04
CA CYS A 12 -1.16 -7.12 7.87
C CYS A 12 -0.26 -6.01 7.29
N VAL A 13 0.31 -5.15 8.15
CA VAL A 13 1.28 -4.11 7.74
C VAL A 13 2.51 -4.73 7.10
N LYS A 14 3.13 -5.75 7.72
CA LYS A 14 4.31 -6.42 7.15
C LYS A 14 4.04 -7.05 5.78
N ALA A 15 2.86 -7.64 5.59
CA ALA A 15 2.46 -8.20 4.31
C ALA A 15 2.30 -7.11 3.24
N LEU A 16 1.66 -5.98 3.59
CA LEU A 16 1.49 -4.83 2.72
C LEU A 16 2.84 -4.14 2.40
N GLU A 17 3.75 -4.07 3.37
CA GLU A 17 5.12 -3.58 3.15
C GLU A 17 5.86 -4.41 2.11
N LYS A 18 5.79 -5.75 2.20
CA LYS A 18 6.34 -6.65 1.18
C LYS A 18 5.70 -6.46 -0.20
N ALA A 19 4.44 -6.06 -0.26
CA ALA A 19 3.74 -5.75 -1.51
C ALA A 19 4.10 -4.36 -2.09
N GLY A 20 5.02 -3.62 -1.46
CA GLY A 20 5.49 -2.31 -1.91
C GLY A 20 4.65 -1.13 -1.42
N PHE A 21 3.81 -1.35 -0.41
CA PHE A 21 3.19 -0.26 0.33
C PHE A 21 4.16 0.26 1.38
N TYR A 22 4.12 1.55 1.69
CA TYR A 22 4.86 2.14 2.80
C TYR A 22 3.89 2.83 3.75
N LEU A 23 4.25 2.85 5.03
CA LEU A 23 3.44 3.47 6.07
C LEU A 23 3.57 4.99 5.99
N LYS A 24 2.47 5.69 5.68
CA LYS A 24 2.46 7.15 5.57
C LYS A 24 2.18 7.80 6.93
N ARG A 25 1.18 7.31 7.65
CA ARG A 25 0.77 7.78 8.98
C ARG A 25 0.10 6.64 9.75
N ARG A 26 0.23 6.65 11.07
CA ARG A 26 -0.53 5.80 12.00
C ARG A 26 -1.20 6.68 13.04
N GLU A 27 -2.52 6.59 13.15
CA GLU A 27 -3.30 7.21 14.21
C GLU A 27 -3.99 6.11 15.01
N SER A 28 -3.41 5.77 16.17
CA SER A 28 -3.92 4.76 17.09
C SER A 28 -4.22 3.41 16.41
N SER A 29 -5.50 3.10 16.19
CA SER A 29 -6.01 1.88 15.55
C SER A 29 -6.03 1.94 14.02
N HIS A 30 -5.85 3.11 13.42
CA HIS A 30 -5.87 3.31 11.98
C HIS A 30 -4.46 3.49 11.41
N ILE A 31 -4.19 2.80 10.32
CA ILE A 31 -2.91 2.86 9.61
C ILE A 31 -3.18 3.24 8.16
N VAL A 32 -2.58 4.32 7.71
CA VAL A 32 -2.65 4.77 6.31
C VAL A 32 -1.38 4.32 5.61
N LEU A 33 -1.53 3.32 4.73
CA LEU A 33 -0.47 2.88 3.84
C LEU A 33 -0.65 3.50 2.47
N ARG A 34 0.46 3.87 1.83
CA ARG A 34 0.47 4.43 0.48
C ARG A 34 1.38 3.59 -0.39
N ARG A 35 1.03 3.42 -1.65
CA ARG A 35 1.88 2.78 -2.67
C ARG A 35 2.19 3.83 -3.71
N THR A 36 3.47 4.09 -3.93
CA THR A 36 3.89 4.91 -5.07
C THR A 36 3.98 3.98 -6.26
N ILE A 37 2.96 4.00 -7.10
CA ILE A 37 3.05 3.38 -8.41
C ILE A 37 3.75 4.42 -9.29
N PRO A 38 4.93 4.14 -9.85
CA PRO A 38 5.54 5.05 -10.82
C PRO A 38 4.55 5.17 -11.98
N LEU A 39 3.99 6.37 -12.16
CA LEU A 39 3.19 6.67 -13.33
C LEU A 39 4.06 6.35 -14.54
N PRO A 40 3.60 5.54 -15.51
CA PRO A 40 4.37 5.29 -16.70
C PRO A 40 4.65 6.63 -17.38
N SER A 41 5.93 6.92 -17.59
CA SER A 41 6.47 8.09 -18.30
C SER A 41 5.87 8.30 -19.70
N LEU A 42 5.09 7.34 -20.18
CA LEU A 42 4.29 7.41 -21.40
C LEU A 42 3.32 8.60 -21.41
N TRP A 43 2.80 9.03 -20.26
CA TRP A 43 1.91 10.20 -20.17
C TRP A 43 2.64 11.54 -20.42
N SER A 44 3.97 11.59 -20.28
CA SER A 44 4.75 12.79 -20.60
C SER A 44 4.96 13.00 -22.10
N ARG A 45 4.59 12.04 -22.95
CA ARG A 45 4.75 12.11 -24.41
C ARG A 45 3.52 12.63 -25.16
N THR A 46 2.35 12.62 -24.52
CA THR A 46 1.08 12.98 -25.18
C THR A 46 0.70 14.45 -25.01
N ILE A 47 1.31 15.17 -24.05
CA ILE A 47 1.07 16.60 -23.81
C ILE A 47 2.22 17.45 -24.40
N GLY A 48 2.63 17.13 -25.62
CA GLY A 48 3.77 17.78 -26.26
C GLY A 48 3.87 17.48 -27.74
N ASN A 49 2.91 18.01 -28.51
CA ASN A 49 3.11 18.44 -29.90
C ASN A 49 2.10 19.51 -30.27
#